data_AF-A0A0C2D1V4-F1
#
_entry.id   AF-A0A0C2D1V4-F1
#
_cell.length_a   1.000
_cell.length_b   1.000
_cell.length_c   1.000
_cell.angle_alpha   90.00
_cell.angle_beta   90.00
_cell.angle_gamma   90.00
#
_symmetry.space_group_name_H-M   'P 1'
#
loop_
_entity.id
_entity.type
_entity.pdbx_description
1 polymer ?
#
loop_
_entity_poly.entity_id
_entity_poly.type
_entity_poly.pdbx_seq_one_letter_code
_entity_poly.pdbx_strand_id
1 'polypeptide(L)'
;MTLGFCRLYSARFTAIATLSGALGLFATGCKTPPGDDSADEGIDSGIDSGIDSGIDTNDDTTGDGDSADGELKLDIEENETDTVPCGEGEFCDCEIPTHTPCDNTGNTPIVQALGLNCPGEPTVTFTTSGAAAGIGTRSSFGNLGAFPPQEGGKYVVIGSGRVDELDDNTGFGCSSDLGAYDPITLPAPMVGTDVGAQTCTENPGLIGMGDCSNTIESQLAGSVNDYTELRITGTVPLGVNSFSYDLAYFSFEYPDYYLSVYNDMYIGWLESEVWTGNISFDNEGAPISLNAGFLDYRDANPLNDPECQGGCSAPELHGTCMEGHAGTKWLKTNAGVKPGETFTLVLGIFDMSDSILDSYAFLDNFEWGCDGEEPPSTTPIE
;
A
#
# COMPACT_ATOMS: atom_id res chain seq x y z
N MET A 1 -4.70 33.43 54.91
CA MET A 1 -4.97 34.64 54.12
C MET A 1 -3.86 34.73 53.08
N THR A 2 -4.12 34.49 51.78
CA THR A 2 -4.69 35.43 50.79
C THR A 2 -3.87 36.73 50.65
N LEU A 3 -3.49 37.20 49.45
CA LEU A 3 -3.85 36.78 48.08
C LEU A 3 -2.60 36.52 47.20
N GLY A 4 -2.76 35.73 46.13
CA GLY A 4 -1.84 35.72 44.99
C GLY A 4 -2.28 36.73 43.91
N PHE A 5 -1.35 37.12 43.03
CA PHE A 5 -1.63 37.99 41.87
C PHE A 5 -1.64 37.18 40.58
N CYS A 6 -2.80 37.02 39.95
CA CYS A 6 -2.90 36.52 38.58
C CYS A 6 -2.75 37.70 37.60
N ARG A 7 -1.92 37.54 36.55
CA ARG A 7 -1.81 38.49 35.43
C ARG A 7 -2.63 37.98 34.25
N LEU A 8 -3.77 38.63 33.97
CA LEU A 8 -4.39 38.51 32.66
C LEU A 8 -3.58 39.30 31.63
N TYR A 9 -3.20 38.66 30.53
CA TYR A 9 -2.88 39.36 29.29
C TYR A 9 -4.15 39.57 28.48
N SER A 10 -4.32 40.76 27.89
CA SER A 10 -5.45 41.08 27.01
C SER A 10 -4.93 41.21 25.58
N ALA A 11 -5.17 40.19 24.76
CA ALA A 11 -4.95 40.25 23.33
C ALA A 11 -6.02 41.16 22.69
N ARG A 12 -5.61 42.05 21.78
CA ARG A 12 -6.51 42.93 21.03
C ARG A 12 -6.69 42.43 19.61
N PHE A 13 -7.70 41.61 19.37
CA PHE A 13 -8.18 41.36 18.01
C PHE A 13 -8.78 42.65 17.43
N THR A 14 -8.36 42.99 16.20
CA THR A 14 -8.87 44.14 15.45
C THR A 14 -9.61 43.63 14.22
N ALA A 15 -10.92 43.38 14.37
CA ALA A 15 -11.76 42.96 13.26
C ALA A 15 -12.11 44.17 12.37
N ILE A 16 -11.82 44.07 11.07
CA ILE A 16 -12.30 45.03 10.06
C ILE A 16 -13.52 44.41 9.39
N ALA A 17 -14.69 44.99 9.63
CA ALA A 17 -15.94 44.55 9.00
C ALA A 17 -16.34 45.51 7.86
N THR A 18 -16.55 44.98 6.66
CA THR A 18 -17.17 45.69 5.54
C THR A 18 -18.50 45.02 5.19
N LEU A 19 -19.61 45.73 5.42
CA LEU A 19 -20.96 45.19 5.38
C LEU A 19 -21.68 45.53 4.06
N SER A 20 -22.10 44.52 3.31
CA SER A 20 -23.15 44.59 2.27
C SER A 20 -23.62 43.18 1.90
N GLY A 21 -24.90 42.90 1.68
CA GLY A 21 -26.04 43.83 1.77
C GLY A 21 -27.29 43.38 0.99
N ALA A 22 -27.77 42.15 1.18
CA ALA A 22 -28.98 41.64 0.53
C ALA A 22 -29.89 40.89 1.52
N LEU A 23 -31.21 41.00 1.33
CA LEU A 23 -32.26 40.53 2.25
C LEU A 23 -33.38 39.85 1.44
N GLY A 24 -33.76 38.60 1.76
CA GLY A 24 -34.57 37.80 0.82
C GLY A 24 -35.36 36.60 1.36
N LEU A 25 -36.28 36.85 2.32
CA LEU A 25 -37.44 36.01 2.70
C LEU A 25 -37.22 34.58 3.27
N PHE A 26 -38.07 34.24 4.23
CA PHE A 26 -38.23 32.88 4.79
C PHE A 26 -39.23 32.05 4.00
N ALA A 27 -39.02 30.72 3.96
CA ALA A 27 -40.07 29.74 3.77
C ALA A 27 -39.80 28.50 4.65
N THR A 28 -40.64 28.23 5.64
CA THR A 28 -40.55 27.03 6.50
C THR A 28 -41.32 25.86 5.88
N GLY A 29 -40.68 24.71 5.72
CA GLY A 29 -41.33 23.49 5.25
C GLY A 29 -40.86 22.26 6.02
N CYS A 30 -41.69 21.74 6.92
CA CYS A 30 -41.44 20.45 7.55
C CYS A 30 -41.80 19.31 6.59
N LYS A 31 -41.04 18.21 6.61
CA LYS A 31 -41.46 16.94 6.02
C LYS A 31 -41.06 15.78 6.94
N THR A 32 -42.04 14.97 7.32
CA THR A 32 -41.87 13.77 8.15
C THR A 32 -41.51 12.55 7.31
N PRO A 33 -40.89 11.51 7.91
CA PRO A 33 -40.50 10.29 7.21
C PRO A 33 -41.68 9.31 7.03
N PRO A 34 -41.64 8.43 6.01
CA PRO A 34 -42.14 7.07 6.13
C PRO A 34 -41.09 6.18 6.82
N GLY A 35 -41.43 5.08 7.49
CA GLY A 35 -42.74 4.43 7.54
C GLY A 35 -42.59 2.98 7.12
N ASP A 36 -42.16 2.15 8.06
CA ASP A 36 -42.14 0.70 7.95
C ASP A 36 -43.57 0.15 8.20
N ASP A 37 -44.05 -0.71 7.29
CA ASP A 37 -45.17 -1.61 7.55
C ASP A 37 -45.24 -2.68 6.43
N SER A 38 -45.44 -3.95 6.83
CA SER A 38 -45.37 -5.13 5.96
C SER A 38 -46.72 -5.50 5.32
N ALA A 39 -46.71 -6.00 4.08
CA ALA A 39 -47.50 -7.19 3.63
C ALA A 39 -47.41 -7.44 2.10
N ASP A 40 -47.07 -8.67 1.70
CA ASP A 40 -47.68 -9.37 0.56
C ASP A 40 -47.60 -10.90 0.80
N GLU A 41 -48.42 -11.69 0.11
CA GLU A 41 -48.63 -13.13 0.39
C GLU A 41 -47.88 -14.06 -0.59
N GLY A 42 -47.49 -15.27 -0.14
CA GLY A 42 -46.80 -16.25 -1.00
C GLY A 42 -46.81 -17.70 -0.45
N ILE A 43 -47.76 -18.51 -0.91
CA ILE A 43 -47.95 -19.94 -0.58
C ILE A 43 -48.65 -20.64 -1.78
N ASP A 44 -48.50 -21.92 -2.08
CA ASP A 44 -47.81 -23.03 -1.40
C ASP A 44 -47.25 -24.05 -2.43
N SER A 45 -46.22 -24.82 -2.07
CA SER A 45 -46.07 -26.23 -2.52
C SER A 45 -44.99 -26.98 -1.74
N GLY A 46 -45.39 -28.01 -0.98
CA GLY A 46 -44.49 -28.82 -0.16
C GLY A 46 -44.18 -30.23 -0.69
N ILE A 47 -42.92 -30.64 -0.50
CA ILE A 47 -42.48 -31.89 0.19
C ILE A 47 -43.06 -33.26 -0.25
N ASP A 48 -42.17 -34.04 -0.89
CA ASP A 48 -41.81 -35.47 -0.66
C ASP A 48 -42.81 -36.65 -0.89
N SER A 49 -42.20 -37.82 -1.13
CA SER A 49 -42.66 -39.22 -1.35
C SER A 49 -42.56 -39.72 -2.80
N GLY A 50 -42.16 -40.98 -3.08
CA GLY A 50 -41.75 -42.08 -2.19
C GLY A 50 -41.18 -43.28 -2.96
N ILE A 51 -40.83 -44.36 -2.26
CA ILE A 51 -40.13 -45.57 -2.76
C ILE A 51 -41.12 -46.68 -3.19
N ASP A 52 -40.84 -47.45 -4.26
CA ASP A 52 -40.68 -48.94 -4.25
C ASP A 52 -40.88 -49.66 -5.62
N SER A 53 -40.12 -50.74 -5.84
CA SER A 53 -40.30 -51.87 -6.79
C SER A 53 -40.31 -51.61 -8.33
N GLY A 54 -39.89 -52.56 -9.20
CA GLY A 54 -39.09 -53.77 -8.95
C GLY A 54 -39.17 -54.87 -10.04
N ILE A 55 -38.00 -55.48 -10.33
CA ILE A 55 -37.80 -56.93 -10.66
C ILE A 55 -38.11 -57.46 -12.09
N ASP A 56 -37.37 -58.55 -12.44
CA ASP A 56 -37.47 -59.50 -13.58
C ASP A 56 -37.12 -59.02 -15.02
N THR A 57 -36.46 -59.82 -15.89
CA THR A 57 -35.78 -61.14 -15.77
C THR A 57 -34.82 -61.41 -16.97
N ASN A 58 -33.81 -62.30 -16.77
CA ASN A 58 -33.31 -63.31 -17.73
C ASN A 58 -32.59 -62.88 -19.05
N ASP A 59 -31.69 -63.67 -19.68
CA ASP A 59 -30.98 -64.96 -19.37
C ASP A 59 -29.86 -65.20 -20.44
N ASP A 60 -28.98 -66.20 -20.22
CA ASP A 60 -28.03 -66.94 -21.12
C ASP A 60 -27.82 -66.53 -22.62
N THR A 61 -26.72 -66.79 -23.36
CA THR A 61 -25.43 -67.54 -23.29
C THR A 61 -24.53 -67.05 -24.49
N THR A 62 -23.34 -67.52 -24.91
CA THR A 62 -22.39 -68.64 -24.64
C THR A 62 -20.98 -68.22 -25.18
N GLY A 63 -19.88 -68.94 -24.86
CA GLY A 63 -18.67 -68.91 -25.73
C GLY A 63 -17.32 -69.30 -25.09
N ASP A 64 -16.79 -70.49 -25.44
CA ASP A 64 -15.45 -70.96 -25.05
C ASP A 64 -14.30 -70.33 -25.89
N GLY A 65 -13.08 -70.29 -25.35
CA GLY A 65 -11.85 -69.90 -26.07
C GLY A 65 -10.57 -70.17 -25.26
N ASP A 66 -9.84 -71.23 -25.60
CA ASP A 66 -8.76 -71.81 -24.78
C ASP A 66 -7.36 -71.18 -25.02
N SER A 67 -6.54 -71.16 -23.95
CA SER A 67 -5.07 -71.07 -23.83
C SER A 67 -4.19 -70.52 -24.96
N ALA A 68 -3.35 -69.51 -24.63
CA ALA A 68 -1.87 -69.65 -24.66
C ALA A 68 -1.09 -68.41 -24.14
N ASP A 69 -0.16 -68.66 -23.21
CA ASP A 69 1.14 -68.02 -22.92
C ASP A 69 1.48 -66.63 -23.50
N GLY A 70 1.73 -65.65 -22.61
CA GLY A 70 2.30 -64.35 -23.00
C GLY A 70 2.42 -63.30 -21.88
N GLU A 71 3.25 -63.54 -20.85
CA GLU A 71 3.62 -62.47 -19.88
C GLU A 71 4.47 -61.38 -20.56
N LEU A 72 3.82 -60.38 -21.16
CA LEU A 72 4.48 -59.10 -21.46
C LEU A 72 4.65 -58.30 -20.16
N LYS A 73 5.78 -58.55 -19.49
CA LYS A 73 6.24 -57.68 -18.40
C LYS A 73 6.67 -56.36 -19.00
N LEU A 74 5.85 -55.32 -18.81
CA LEU A 74 6.37 -53.96 -18.79
C LEU A 74 7.11 -53.81 -17.46
N ASP A 75 8.40 -54.13 -17.50
CA ASP A 75 9.35 -53.71 -16.47
C ASP A 75 9.51 -52.19 -16.58
N ILE A 76 8.58 -51.45 -15.96
CA ILE A 76 8.73 -50.02 -15.70
C ILE A 76 9.75 -49.91 -14.56
N GLU A 77 11.01 -49.68 -14.92
CA GLU A 77 12.03 -49.33 -13.93
C GLU A 77 11.68 -47.95 -13.35
N GLU A 78 11.44 -47.89 -12.04
CA GLU A 78 11.19 -46.66 -11.29
C GLU A 78 12.47 -45.80 -11.25
N ASN A 79 12.65 -44.97 -12.28
CA ASN A 79 13.63 -43.90 -12.29
C ASN A 79 12.94 -42.59 -11.90
N GLU A 80 12.98 -42.22 -10.61
CA GLU A 80 12.47 -40.95 -10.08
C GLU A 80 13.29 -39.75 -10.58
N THR A 81 13.07 -39.38 -11.85
CA THR A 81 13.36 -38.05 -12.40
C THR A 81 12.23 -37.64 -13.34
N ASP A 82 10.98 -37.68 -12.87
CA ASP A 82 9.81 -37.17 -13.61
C ASP A 82 9.75 -35.64 -13.52
N THR A 83 10.83 -34.99 -13.94
CA THR A 83 10.84 -33.55 -14.24
C THR A 83 10.07 -33.35 -15.53
N VAL A 84 8.74 -33.22 -15.41
CA VAL A 84 7.85 -32.82 -16.51
C VAL A 84 8.44 -31.57 -17.16
N PRO A 85 8.87 -31.62 -18.44
CA PRO A 85 9.38 -30.43 -19.11
C PRO A 85 8.23 -29.45 -19.30
N CYS A 86 8.25 -28.35 -18.56
CA CYS A 86 7.30 -27.26 -18.71
C CYS A 86 7.33 -26.68 -20.14
N GLY A 87 6.21 -26.11 -20.57
CA GLY A 87 6.10 -25.45 -21.87
C GLY A 87 7.01 -24.23 -21.98
N GLU A 88 7.37 -23.85 -23.21
CA GLU A 88 8.03 -22.56 -23.49
C GLU A 88 7.09 -21.41 -23.07
N GLY A 89 7.29 -20.88 -21.85
CA GLY A 89 6.52 -19.78 -21.28
C GLY A 89 5.74 -20.09 -19.99
N GLU A 90 5.87 -21.28 -19.41
CA GLU A 90 5.30 -21.58 -18.07
C GLU A 90 6.34 -21.32 -16.95
N PHE A 91 5.87 -20.98 -15.75
CA PHE A 91 6.70 -20.85 -14.56
C PHE A 91 6.80 -22.20 -13.85
N CYS A 92 7.98 -22.80 -13.83
CA CYS A 92 8.14 -24.23 -13.53
C CYS A 92 8.69 -24.53 -12.12
N ASP A 93 9.51 -23.63 -11.59
CA ASP A 93 10.15 -23.73 -10.27
C ASP A 93 10.57 -22.33 -9.79
N CYS A 94 10.68 -22.15 -8.48
CA CYS A 94 10.97 -20.88 -7.83
C CYS A 94 12.48 -20.76 -7.54
N GLU A 95 13.21 -20.01 -8.37
CA GLU A 95 14.64 -19.71 -8.20
C GLU A 95 14.85 -18.23 -7.87
N ILE A 96 14.63 -17.88 -6.61
CA ILE A 96 14.93 -16.54 -6.05
C ILE A 96 16.44 -16.29 -6.10
N PRO A 97 16.92 -15.19 -6.72
CA PRO A 97 18.33 -14.82 -6.73
C PRO A 97 18.90 -14.68 -5.31
N THR A 98 20.12 -15.17 -5.08
CA THR A 98 20.77 -15.07 -3.77
C THR A 98 21.11 -13.62 -3.43
N HIS A 99 20.36 -13.02 -2.50
CA HIS A 99 20.64 -11.67 -2.00
C HIS A 99 21.75 -11.66 -0.93
N THR A 100 22.52 -10.57 -0.83
CA THR A 100 23.36 -10.25 0.35
C THR A 100 23.52 -8.73 0.52
N PRO A 101 23.09 -8.14 1.66
CA PRO A 101 23.08 -6.70 1.83
C PRO A 101 24.47 -6.07 1.68
N CYS A 102 24.54 -5.03 0.83
CA CYS A 102 25.77 -4.37 0.41
C CYS A 102 25.85 -2.89 0.82
N ASP A 103 24.84 -2.44 1.56
CA ASP A 103 24.51 -1.05 1.88
C ASP A 103 25.45 -0.38 2.92
N ASN A 104 26.20 -1.20 3.65
CA ASN A 104 26.92 -0.88 4.89
C ASN A 104 28.07 0.16 4.76
N THR A 105 28.24 0.80 3.59
CA THR A 105 29.29 1.79 3.33
C THR A 105 28.81 3.24 3.51
N GLY A 106 29.74 4.18 3.68
CA GLY A 106 29.40 5.61 3.79
C GLY A 106 28.71 6.17 2.53
N ASN A 107 29.19 5.78 1.34
CA ASN A 107 28.80 6.37 0.04
C ASN A 107 27.93 5.42 -0.81
N THR A 108 27.18 4.54 -0.16
CA THR A 108 26.22 3.62 -0.77
C THR A 108 25.20 4.38 -1.64
N PRO A 109 25.00 4.03 -2.92
CA PRO A 109 23.90 4.52 -3.74
C PRO A 109 22.54 4.18 -3.13
N ILE A 110 21.58 5.10 -3.20
CA ILE A 110 20.30 4.99 -2.50
C ILE A 110 19.58 3.64 -2.71
N VAL A 111 19.58 3.11 -3.93
CA VAL A 111 18.91 1.84 -4.27
C VAL A 111 19.55 0.59 -3.61
N GLN A 112 20.80 0.67 -3.15
CA GLN A 112 21.44 -0.38 -2.37
C GLN A 112 21.05 -0.36 -0.89
N ALA A 113 20.48 0.74 -0.38
CA ALA A 113 19.82 0.81 0.93
C ALA A 113 18.31 0.45 0.82
N LEU A 114 17.97 -0.34 -0.19
CA LEU A 114 16.65 -0.90 -0.52
C LEU A 114 16.85 -2.32 -1.09
N GLY A 115 17.94 -3.01 -0.76
CA GLY A 115 18.25 -4.37 -1.24
C GLY A 115 18.71 -4.53 -2.70
N LEU A 116 18.58 -3.49 -3.54
CA LEU A 116 18.78 -3.61 -4.98
C LEU A 116 20.20 -3.26 -5.46
N ASN A 117 20.63 -3.85 -6.59
CA ASN A 117 21.95 -3.65 -7.19
C ASN A 117 23.15 -4.12 -6.32
N CYS A 118 22.98 -5.14 -5.47
CA CYS A 118 24.10 -5.69 -4.71
C CYS A 118 25.04 -6.62 -5.54
N PRO A 119 26.31 -6.81 -5.13
CA PRO A 119 27.36 -7.32 -6.03
C PRO A 119 27.23 -8.81 -6.41
N GLY A 120 26.59 -9.07 -7.55
CA GLY A 120 26.35 -10.42 -8.08
C GLY A 120 24.90 -10.67 -8.46
N GLU A 121 24.01 -9.75 -8.07
CA GLU A 121 22.55 -9.86 -8.23
C GLU A 121 22.06 -9.20 -9.54
N PRO A 122 20.79 -9.43 -9.93
CA PRO A 122 20.15 -8.74 -11.06
C PRO A 122 20.19 -7.23 -10.89
N THR A 123 20.63 -6.51 -11.94
CA THR A 123 20.79 -5.05 -11.86
C THR A 123 19.61 -4.28 -12.43
N VAL A 124 19.04 -3.39 -11.63
CA VAL A 124 18.02 -2.40 -12.03
C VAL A 124 18.66 -1.04 -12.35
N THR A 125 18.02 -0.28 -13.24
CA THR A 125 18.28 1.16 -13.36
C THR A 125 17.42 1.92 -12.36
N PHE A 126 17.91 3.07 -11.88
CA PHE A 126 17.14 3.92 -10.97
C PHE A 126 17.39 5.40 -11.21
N THR A 127 16.40 6.22 -10.86
CA THR A 127 16.47 7.68 -10.90
C THR A 127 15.70 8.27 -9.72
N THR A 128 16.14 9.43 -9.23
CA THR A 128 15.37 10.24 -8.27
C THR A 128 14.86 11.48 -8.98
N SER A 129 13.62 11.88 -8.70
CA SER A 129 13.01 13.11 -9.23
C SER A 129 12.23 13.82 -8.12
N GLY A 130 11.83 15.06 -8.37
CA GLY A 130 11.26 15.91 -7.32
C GLY A 130 12.33 16.59 -6.46
N ALA A 131 12.03 16.80 -5.19
CA ALA A 131 12.85 17.60 -4.30
C ALA A 131 14.13 16.86 -3.82
N ALA A 132 15.29 17.42 -4.11
CA ALA A 132 16.58 16.80 -3.75
C ALA A 132 16.90 16.80 -2.24
N ALA A 133 16.09 17.48 -1.42
CA ALA A 133 16.14 17.43 0.05
C ALA A 133 15.08 16.49 0.65
N GLY A 134 14.09 16.08 -0.13
CA GLY A 134 13.05 15.12 0.24
C GLY A 134 13.48 13.67 0.12
N ILE A 135 14.77 13.37 -0.13
CA ILE A 135 15.24 12.01 -0.39
C ILE A 135 16.63 11.74 0.19
N GLY A 136 16.79 10.58 0.85
CA GLY A 136 18.03 10.20 1.52
C GLY A 136 18.07 8.75 2.00
N THR A 137 18.97 8.46 2.95
CA THR A 137 19.11 7.14 3.60
C THR A 137 19.39 7.31 5.08
N ARG A 138 18.81 6.48 5.94
CA ARG A 138 19.03 6.52 7.40
C ARG A 138 19.28 5.12 7.94
N SER A 139 19.92 5.01 9.11
CA SER A 139 20.29 3.73 9.74
C SER A 139 19.56 3.45 11.05
N SER A 140 18.67 4.36 11.48
CA SER A 140 17.75 4.21 12.61
C SER A 140 16.85 5.45 12.70
N PHE A 141 15.62 5.30 13.21
CA PHE A 141 14.77 6.37 13.70
C PHE A 141 13.97 5.92 14.93
N GLY A 142 13.31 6.88 15.58
CA GLY A 142 12.51 6.65 16.77
C GLY A 142 13.33 6.51 18.05
N ASN A 143 12.64 6.61 19.19
CA ASN A 143 13.22 6.33 20.49
C ASN A 143 13.73 4.89 20.56
N LEU A 144 14.83 4.66 21.30
CA LEU A 144 15.47 3.34 21.44
C LEU A 144 15.89 2.67 20.10
N GLY A 145 15.74 3.35 18.95
CA GLY A 145 15.86 2.77 17.62
C GLY A 145 14.64 1.96 17.19
N ALA A 146 13.43 2.41 17.50
CA ALA A 146 12.16 1.75 17.17
C ALA A 146 11.98 1.40 15.68
N PHE A 147 12.58 2.19 14.78
CA PHE A 147 12.69 1.89 13.36
C PHE A 147 14.15 1.56 13.02
N PRO A 148 14.59 0.31 13.21
CA PRO A 148 15.82 -0.18 12.62
C PRO A 148 15.60 -0.44 11.12
N PRO A 149 16.68 -0.51 10.33
CA PRO A 149 16.66 -1.19 9.04
C PRO A 149 16.09 -2.62 9.19
N GLN A 150 15.24 -3.02 8.26
CA GLN A 150 14.72 -4.39 8.14
C GLN A 150 15.80 -5.32 7.58
N GLU A 151 16.71 -4.80 6.76
CA GLU A 151 17.92 -5.49 6.34
C GLU A 151 19.19 -4.63 6.43
N GLY A 152 20.35 -5.19 6.06
CA GLY A 152 21.60 -4.45 5.90
C GLY A 152 22.03 -3.62 7.13
N GLY A 153 22.16 -2.31 6.94
CA GLY A 153 22.46 -1.32 7.96
C GLY A 153 21.89 0.08 7.66
N LYS A 154 21.06 0.22 6.62
CA LYS A 154 20.40 1.45 6.18
C LYS A 154 19.15 1.14 5.35
N TYR A 155 18.14 1.99 5.50
CA TYR A 155 16.97 2.08 4.64
C TYR A 155 16.97 3.40 3.84
N VAL A 156 16.17 3.44 2.77
CA VAL A 156 15.83 4.66 2.01
C VAL A 156 14.78 5.47 2.76
N VAL A 157 14.85 6.79 2.65
CA VAL A 157 13.80 7.70 3.10
C VAL A 157 13.41 8.62 1.96
N ILE A 158 12.11 8.74 1.72
CA ILE A 158 11.51 9.82 0.94
C ILE A 158 10.56 10.63 1.83
N GLY A 159 10.36 11.89 1.51
CA GLY A 159 9.38 12.77 2.12
C GLY A 159 8.93 13.85 1.15
N SER A 160 7.72 14.36 1.36
CA SER A 160 7.35 15.69 0.88
C SER A 160 8.05 16.77 1.71
N GLY A 161 8.58 16.40 2.87
CA GLY A 161 9.42 17.22 3.72
C GLY A 161 10.92 16.95 3.65
N ARG A 162 11.69 17.77 4.37
CA ARG A 162 13.16 17.73 4.46
C ARG A 162 13.65 16.49 5.22
N VAL A 163 14.28 15.54 4.54
CA VAL A 163 14.83 14.31 5.18
C VAL A 163 15.94 14.62 6.21
N ASP A 164 16.63 15.75 6.11
CA ASP A 164 17.60 16.20 7.11
C ASP A 164 16.98 16.87 8.36
N GLU A 165 15.65 17.09 8.38
CA GLU A 165 14.93 17.59 9.56
C GLU A 165 14.39 16.46 10.45
N LEU A 166 14.38 15.21 9.97
CA LEU A 166 14.08 14.03 10.80
C LEU A 166 15.12 13.78 11.92
N ASP A 167 16.24 14.52 11.92
CA ASP A 167 17.24 14.57 12.99
C ASP A 167 16.99 15.74 13.99
N ASP A 168 15.99 16.61 13.76
CA ASP A 168 15.67 17.77 14.61
C ASP A 168 14.72 17.43 15.77
N ASN A 169 15.34 17.15 16.91
CA ASN A 169 14.62 16.84 18.15
C ASN A 169 14.32 18.11 18.99
N THR A 170 14.18 19.29 18.38
CA THR A 170 13.84 20.55 19.08
C THR A 170 12.35 20.89 19.12
N GLY A 171 11.49 20.11 18.45
CA GLY A 171 10.04 20.26 18.47
C GLY A 171 9.49 21.36 17.54
N PHE A 172 10.20 21.65 16.44
CA PHE A 172 9.81 22.62 15.41
C PHE A 172 10.22 22.21 13.97
N GLY A 173 10.68 20.96 13.76
CA GLY A 173 11.16 20.45 12.46
C GLY A 173 10.25 19.37 11.89
N CYS A 174 10.55 18.92 10.66
CA CYS A 174 9.71 18.01 9.85
C CYS A 174 8.40 18.65 9.34
N SER A 175 8.45 19.95 9.05
CA SER A 175 7.41 20.76 8.40
C SER A 175 8.09 21.90 7.63
N SER A 176 8.37 21.69 6.33
CA SER A 176 9.23 22.54 5.50
C SER A 176 9.00 22.42 3.98
N ASP A 177 8.21 23.35 3.41
CA ASP A 177 8.14 23.77 2.00
C ASP A 177 9.47 23.53 1.24
N LEU A 178 9.49 22.54 0.33
CA LEU A 178 10.65 22.19 -0.49
C LEU A 178 10.75 23.05 -1.78
N GLY A 179 9.66 23.71 -2.16
CA GLY A 179 9.60 24.80 -3.11
C GLY A 179 8.67 24.52 -4.29
N ALA A 180 9.17 24.77 -5.51
CA ALA A 180 8.36 24.66 -6.73
C ALA A 180 8.35 23.23 -7.30
N TYR A 181 8.07 22.23 -6.44
CA TYR A 181 8.06 20.81 -6.78
C TYR A 181 6.63 20.29 -6.97
N ASP A 182 5.77 21.12 -7.57
CA ASP A 182 4.32 20.94 -7.66
C ASP A 182 3.89 20.44 -9.06
N PRO A 183 3.81 19.12 -9.32
CA PRO A 183 3.40 18.60 -10.61
C PRO A 183 1.89 18.82 -10.84
N ILE A 184 1.55 19.55 -11.92
CA ILE A 184 0.15 19.74 -12.38
C ILE A 184 -0.57 18.40 -12.64
N THR A 185 0.20 17.35 -12.96
CA THR A 185 -0.23 15.96 -13.12
C THR A 185 0.91 15.05 -12.67
N LEU A 186 0.60 13.96 -11.96
CA LEU A 186 1.59 12.98 -11.50
C LEU A 186 2.58 12.56 -12.63
N PRO A 187 3.88 12.39 -12.35
CA PRO A 187 4.84 11.93 -13.34
C PRO A 187 4.50 10.54 -13.91
N ALA A 188 4.45 10.43 -15.24
CA ALA A 188 4.26 9.15 -15.95
C ALA A 188 5.27 8.10 -15.47
N PRO A 189 4.91 6.80 -15.35
CA PRO A 189 3.69 6.17 -15.87
C PRO A 189 2.45 6.30 -14.97
N MET A 190 2.49 7.05 -13.86
CA MET A 190 1.33 7.18 -12.98
C MET A 190 0.14 7.82 -13.70
N VAL A 191 -0.99 7.11 -13.70
CA VAL A 191 -2.29 7.56 -14.23
C VAL A 191 -3.32 7.37 -13.13
N GLY A 192 -3.45 8.37 -12.25
CA GLY A 192 -4.36 8.33 -11.09
C GLY A 192 -5.84 8.51 -11.43
N THR A 193 -6.31 7.81 -12.45
CA THR A 193 -7.72 7.63 -12.78
C THR A 193 -8.08 6.16 -12.62
N ASP A 194 -9.20 5.90 -11.95
CA ASP A 194 -9.69 4.56 -11.68
C ASP A 194 -9.96 3.78 -12.99
N VAL A 195 -9.54 2.51 -13.05
CA VAL A 195 -9.91 1.61 -14.16
C VAL A 195 -11.40 1.25 -14.15
N GLY A 196 -12.10 1.48 -13.02
CA GLY A 196 -13.54 1.61 -12.93
C GLY A 196 -14.18 0.70 -11.88
N ALA A 197 -15.38 0.17 -12.19
CA ALA A 197 -16.16 -0.66 -11.26
C ALA A 197 -15.64 -2.11 -11.09
N GLN A 198 -14.42 -2.39 -11.53
CA GLN A 198 -13.70 -3.65 -11.37
C GLN A 198 -12.20 -3.35 -11.23
N THR A 199 -11.47 -4.25 -10.57
CA THR A 199 -9.99 -4.23 -10.51
C THR A 199 -9.37 -4.98 -11.69
N CYS A 200 -8.07 -4.80 -11.91
CA CYS A 200 -7.34 -5.60 -12.91
C CYS A 200 -7.26 -7.09 -12.56
N THR A 201 -7.38 -7.46 -11.28
CA THR A 201 -7.51 -8.86 -10.82
C THR A 201 -8.76 -9.54 -11.38
N GLU A 202 -9.88 -8.81 -11.45
CA GLU A 202 -11.13 -9.32 -12.04
C GLU A 202 -11.14 -9.24 -13.57
N ASN A 203 -10.42 -8.28 -14.15
CA ASN A 203 -10.36 -8.04 -15.58
C ASN A 203 -8.96 -7.56 -16.01
N PRO A 204 -8.04 -8.48 -16.35
CA PRO A 204 -6.70 -8.15 -16.84
C PRO A 204 -6.67 -7.30 -18.13
N GLY A 205 -7.80 -7.15 -18.82
CA GLY A 205 -7.95 -6.21 -19.94
C GLY A 205 -7.93 -4.72 -19.54
N LEU A 206 -7.86 -4.42 -18.24
CA LEU A 206 -7.74 -3.07 -17.67
C LEU A 206 -6.29 -2.65 -17.38
N ILE A 207 -5.32 -3.57 -17.46
CA ILE A 207 -3.90 -3.28 -17.25
C ILE A 207 -3.43 -2.24 -18.29
N GLY A 208 -2.68 -1.24 -17.85
CA GLY A 208 -2.25 -0.10 -18.67
C GLY A 208 -3.29 1.01 -18.89
N MET A 209 -4.50 0.94 -18.31
CA MET A 209 -5.59 1.90 -18.58
C MET A 209 -5.77 2.99 -17.51
N GLY A 210 -5.20 2.82 -16.33
CA GLY A 210 -5.42 3.68 -15.15
C GLY A 210 -4.77 3.06 -13.90
N ASP A 211 -5.30 3.36 -12.72
CA ASP A 211 -4.95 2.69 -11.46
C ASP A 211 -5.75 1.40 -11.28
N CYS A 212 -5.10 0.25 -11.45
CA CYS A 212 -5.67 -1.09 -11.25
C CYS A 212 -6.26 -1.33 -9.86
N SER A 213 -5.84 -0.56 -8.84
CA SER A 213 -6.34 -0.66 -7.46
C SER A 213 -7.63 0.15 -7.24
N ASN A 214 -7.88 1.19 -8.05
CA ASN A 214 -8.92 2.20 -7.84
C ASN A 214 -8.83 2.91 -6.46
N THR A 215 -7.62 3.16 -5.96
CA THR A 215 -7.40 3.73 -4.60
C THR A 215 -7.10 5.23 -4.63
N ILE A 216 -6.50 5.75 -5.70
CA ILE A 216 -5.93 7.11 -5.69
C ILE A 216 -6.77 8.21 -6.37
N GLU A 217 -7.70 7.93 -7.31
CA GLU A 217 -8.44 9.01 -8.01
C GLU A 217 -9.23 9.89 -7.03
N SER A 218 -9.86 9.27 -6.03
CA SER A 218 -10.67 9.98 -5.02
C SER A 218 -9.88 10.98 -4.17
N GLN A 219 -8.58 10.74 -3.98
CA GLN A 219 -7.70 11.58 -3.17
C GLN A 219 -7.08 12.71 -4.00
N LEU A 220 -6.79 12.47 -5.29
CA LEU A 220 -6.15 13.40 -6.23
C LEU A 220 -7.04 14.58 -6.69
N ALA A 221 -8.02 14.98 -5.87
CA ALA A 221 -8.90 16.12 -6.11
C ALA A 221 -8.28 17.49 -5.75
N GLY A 222 -7.17 17.50 -5.00
CA GLY A 222 -6.39 18.69 -4.63
C GLY A 222 -5.28 19.03 -5.63
N SER A 223 -4.34 19.90 -5.23
CA SER A 223 -3.03 19.98 -5.88
C SER A 223 -2.07 18.95 -5.25
N VAL A 224 -1.09 18.52 -6.05
CA VAL A 224 0.06 17.73 -5.61
C VAL A 224 1.23 18.69 -5.44
N ASN A 225 1.78 18.77 -4.22
CA ASN A 225 2.82 19.73 -3.87
C ASN A 225 4.04 19.00 -3.27
N ASP A 226 5.21 19.63 -3.33
CA ASP A 226 6.49 19.11 -2.81
C ASP A 226 6.81 17.64 -3.13
N TYR A 227 6.47 17.25 -4.36
CA TYR A 227 6.60 15.89 -4.85
C TYR A 227 8.05 15.38 -4.85
N THR A 228 8.25 14.15 -4.37
CA THR A 228 9.54 13.43 -4.40
C THR A 228 9.34 11.96 -4.80
N GLU A 229 10.22 11.41 -5.65
CA GLU A 229 10.23 9.99 -6.02
C GLU A 229 11.62 9.32 -6.00
N LEU A 230 11.62 8.04 -5.65
CA LEU A 230 12.60 7.06 -6.13
C LEU A 230 11.94 6.17 -7.19
N ARG A 231 12.51 6.14 -8.38
CA ARG A 231 12.03 5.34 -9.52
C ARG A 231 13.04 4.27 -9.89
N ILE A 232 12.54 3.07 -10.15
CA ILE A 232 13.29 1.85 -10.45
C ILE A 232 12.72 1.25 -11.73
N THR A 233 13.57 0.90 -12.69
CA THR A 233 13.18 0.19 -13.92
C THR A 233 14.19 -0.91 -14.20
N GLY A 234 13.72 -2.14 -14.41
CA GLY A 234 14.59 -3.30 -14.59
C GLY A 234 13.92 -4.46 -15.33
N THR A 235 14.67 -5.56 -15.49
CA THR A 235 14.14 -6.82 -16.02
C THR A 235 13.93 -7.80 -14.88
N VAL A 236 12.76 -8.42 -14.81
CA VAL A 236 12.41 -9.39 -13.76
C VAL A 236 13.22 -10.68 -13.96
N PRO A 237 13.85 -11.25 -12.91
CA PRO A 237 14.57 -12.52 -13.03
C PRO A 237 13.67 -13.66 -13.54
N LEU A 238 14.25 -14.62 -14.27
CA LEU A 238 13.46 -15.71 -14.88
C LEU A 238 12.91 -16.74 -13.87
N GLY A 239 13.39 -16.73 -12.63
CA GLY A 239 13.02 -17.67 -11.56
C GLY A 239 12.04 -17.09 -10.52
N VAL A 240 11.47 -15.90 -10.74
CA VAL A 240 10.60 -15.21 -9.76
C VAL A 240 9.38 -14.59 -10.43
N ASN A 241 8.22 -14.58 -9.75
CA ASN A 241 6.98 -13.97 -10.23
C ASN A 241 6.39 -12.91 -9.25
N SER A 242 7.06 -12.58 -8.16
CA SER A 242 6.71 -11.40 -7.36
C SER A 242 7.94 -10.61 -6.93
N PHE A 243 7.69 -9.43 -6.38
CA PHE A 243 8.62 -8.79 -5.45
C PHE A 243 7.84 -8.28 -4.24
N SER A 244 8.57 -8.01 -3.17
CA SER A 244 8.06 -7.29 -2.00
C SER A 244 9.08 -6.26 -1.54
N TYR A 245 8.62 -5.28 -0.76
CA TYR A 245 9.48 -4.34 -0.05
C TYR A 245 8.79 -3.90 1.24
N ASP A 246 9.60 -3.49 2.21
CA ASP A 246 9.11 -3.05 3.51
C ASP A 246 9.03 -1.51 3.54
N LEU A 247 7.96 -0.94 4.10
CA LEU A 247 7.73 0.49 4.20
C LEU A 247 7.17 0.91 5.57
N ALA A 248 7.50 2.12 6.03
CA ALA A 248 6.86 2.72 7.20
C ALA A 248 6.54 4.19 6.91
N TYR A 249 5.30 4.62 7.20
CA TYR A 249 4.78 5.94 6.87
C TYR A 249 4.59 6.81 8.12
N PHE A 250 4.86 8.11 8.00
CA PHE A 250 4.75 9.10 9.07
C PHE A 250 4.13 10.38 8.51
N SER A 251 3.28 11.04 9.29
CA SER A 251 2.63 12.28 8.86
C SER A 251 2.52 13.28 10.00
N PHE A 252 2.96 14.52 9.72
CA PHE A 252 2.87 15.65 10.63
C PHE A 252 1.44 16.23 10.70
N GLU A 253 0.56 15.87 9.76
CA GLU A 253 -0.86 16.23 9.74
C GLU A 253 -1.66 15.64 10.92
N TYR A 254 -1.21 14.53 11.51
CA TYR A 254 -1.82 14.03 12.75
C TYR A 254 -1.48 14.99 13.90
N PRO A 255 -2.44 15.38 14.76
CA PRO A 255 -3.83 14.90 14.77
C PRO A 255 -4.85 15.81 14.06
N ASP A 256 -4.52 17.08 13.79
CA ASP A 256 -5.52 18.12 13.50
C ASP A 256 -6.29 17.87 12.19
N TYR A 257 -5.72 17.09 11.27
CA TYR A 257 -6.29 16.76 9.96
C TYR A 257 -6.72 15.29 9.81
N TYR A 258 -6.62 14.47 10.87
CA TYR A 258 -7.07 13.07 10.84
C TYR A 258 -8.57 12.96 10.51
N LEU A 259 -8.91 12.06 9.57
CA LEU A 259 -10.23 11.94 8.94
C LEU A 259 -10.70 13.19 8.17
N SER A 260 -9.77 13.98 7.64
CA SER A 260 -10.03 15.13 6.77
C SER A 260 -9.67 14.87 5.29
N VAL A 261 -9.84 15.89 4.44
CA VAL A 261 -9.49 15.88 3.01
C VAL A 261 -8.11 16.48 2.71
N TYR A 262 -7.43 16.98 3.74
CA TYR A 262 -5.97 17.16 3.76
C TYR A 262 -5.44 15.82 4.30
N ASN A 263 -4.59 15.20 3.49
CA ASN A 263 -4.19 13.80 3.58
C ASN A 263 -3.04 13.58 2.60
N ASP A 264 -1.81 13.81 3.03
CA ASP A 264 -0.61 13.53 2.23
C ASP A 264 -0.58 12.04 1.82
N MET A 265 0.09 11.73 0.70
CA MET A 265 0.05 10.37 0.15
C MET A 265 1.43 9.83 -0.19
N TYR A 266 1.65 8.59 0.23
CA TYR A 266 2.63 7.69 -0.36
C TYR A 266 1.96 6.82 -1.45
N ILE A 267 2.62 6.69 -2.59
CA ILE A 267 2.22 5.79 -3.68
C ILE A 267 3.41 4.91 -4.07
N GLY A 268 3.26 3.60 -3.90
CA GLY A 268 4.05 2.62 -4.63
C GLY A 268 3.33 2.30 -5.93
N TRP A 269 3.77 2.85 -7.07
CA TRP A 269 3.17 2.58 -8.38
C TRP A 269 3.98 1.55 -9.17
N LEU A 270 3.34 0.46 -9.57
CA LEU A 270 3.92 -0.55 -10.46
C LEU A 270 3.34 -0.43 -11.88
N GLU A 271 4.20 -0.57 -12.88
CA GLU A 271 3.88 -0.78 -14.29
C GLU A 271 4.54 -2.09 -14.74
N SER A 272 3.73 -3.12 -15.02
CA SER A 272 4.11 -4.48 -15.45
C SER A 272 3.08 -5.09 -16.42
N GLU A 273 3.33 -6.27 -16.97
CA GLU A 273 2.35 -7.02 -17.79
C GLU A 273 1.20 -7.62 -16.95
N VAL A 274 1.30 -7.61 -15.62
CA VAL A 274 0.29 -8.16 -14.68
C VAL A 274 -0.42 -7.09 -13.84
N TRP A 275 0.16 -5.89 -13.69
CA TRP A 275 -0.44 -4.78 -12.93
C TRP A 275 -0.07 -3.42 -13.51
N THR A 276 -0.95 -2.44 -13.33
CA THR A 276 -0.62 -1.03 -13.57
C THR A 276 -1.40 -0.18 -12.57
N GLY A 277 -0.75 0.35 -11.55
CA GLY A 277 -1.47 1.06 -10.49
C GLY A 277 -0.69 1.16 -9.19
N ASN A 278 -1.36 1.70 -8.17
CA ASN A 278 -0.86 1.62 -6.80
C ASN A 278 -0.80 0.14 -6.34
N ILE A 279 0.21 -0.20 -5.54
CA ILE A 279 0.40 -1.50 -4.89
C ILE A 279 0.45 -1.40 -3.36
N SER A 280 0.43 -0.17 -2.81
CA SER A 280 0.46 0.08 -1.36
C SER A 280 -0.83 0.75 -0.90
N PHE A 281 -1.72 -0.04 -0.32
CA PHE A 281 -3.04 0.35 0.18
C PHE A 281 -3.50 -0.63 1.28
N ASP A 282 -4.49 -0.23 2.08
CA ASP A 282 -5.06 -1.07 3.13
C ASP A 282 -6.18 -2.02 2.65
N ASN A 283 -6.71 -2.85 3.55
CA ASN A 283 -7.75 -3.83 3.22
C ASN A 283 -9.11 -3.18 2.89
N GLU A 284 -9.28 -1.90 3.21
CA GLU A 284 -10.46 -1.08 2.99
C GLU A 284 -10.38 -0.32 1.65
N GLY A 285 -9.20 -0.29 1.01
CA GLY A 285 -8.96 0.37 -0.28
C GLY A 285 -8.50 1.82 -0.17
N ALA A 286 -7.97 2.26 0.97
CA ALA A 286 -7.31 3.57 1.09
C ALA A 286 -5.79 3.45 0.80
N PRO A 287 -5.20 4.40 0.04
CA PRO A 287 -3.75 4.44 -0.17
C PRO A 287 -3.02 4.82 1.12
N ILE A 288 -1.74 4.44 1.24
CA ILE A 288 -0.91 4.78 2.41
C ILE A 288 -0.84 6.30 2.59
N SER A 289 -1.46 6.77 3.66
CA SER A 289 -1.75 8.17 3.94
C SER A 289 -2.16 8.32 5.42
N LEU A 290 -2.42 9.54 5.90
CA LEU A 290 -2.89 9.79 7.27
C LEU A 290 -4.19 9.02 7.61
N ASN A 291 -5.02 8.76 6.60
CA ASN A 291 -6.32 8.11 6.75
C ASN A 291 -6.31 6.57 6.55
N ALA A 292 -5.15 5.96 6.31
CA ALA A 292 -5.04 4.51 6.10
C ALA A 292 -5.20 3.72 7.42
N GLY A 293 -5.74 2.50 7.33
CA GLY A 293 -5.98 1.57 8.44
C GLY A 293 -4.73 1.04 9.17
N PHE A 294 -3.53 1.54 8.84
CA PHE A 294 -2.25 1.14 9.40
C PHE A 294 -1.65 2.13 10.42
N LEU A 295 -2.40 3.16 10.84
CA LEU A 295 -1.94 4.20 11.77
C LEU A 295 -1.83 3.68 13.23
N ASP A 296 -0.94 2.71 13.43
CA ASP A 296 -0.61 2.06 14.71
C ASP A 296 -0.09 3.06 15.77
N TYR A 297 0.84 3.92 15.37
CA TYR A 297 1.54 4.83 16.27
C TYR A 297 0.87 6.20 16.24
N ARG A 298 0.05 6.50 17.25
CA ARG A 298 -0.62 7.78 17.43
C ARG A 298 -0.20 8.40 18.76
N ASP A 299 0.38 9.60 18.76
CA ASP A 299 0.97 10.22 19.96
C ASP A 299 0.23 11.47 20.47
N ALA A 300 -1.08 11.56 20.22
CA ALA A 300 -1.90 12.71 20.62
C ALA A 300 -3.19 12.34 21.37
N ASN A 301 -3.89 13.38 21.84
CA ASN A 301 -5.21 13.30 22.48
C ASN A 301 -6.21 14.27 21.80
N PRO A 302 -6.64 13.98 20.56
CA PRO A 302 -7.43 14.93 19.79
C PRO A 302 -8.94 14.66 19.93
N LEU A 303 -9.79 15.42 19.21
CA LEU A 303 -11.26 15.33 19.30
C LEU A 303 -11.92 14.62 18.10
N ASN A 304 -11.17 14.40 17.03
CA ASN A 304 -11.55 13.75 15.78
C ASN A 304 -11.19 12.25 15.72
N ASP A 305 -10.25 11.78 16.55
CA ASP A 305 -9.94 10.36 16.72
C ASP A 305 -10.78 9.73 17.85
N PRO A 306 -11.76 8.85 17.58
CA PRO A 306 -12.60 8.25 18.62
C PRO A 306 -11.88 7.24 19.52
N GLU A 307 -10.75 6.68 19.07
CA GLU A 307 -10.00 5.65 19.80
C GLU A 307 -8.97 6.28 20.73
N CYS A 308 -8.36 7.39 20.30
CA CYS A 308 -7.43 8.18 21.12
C CYS A 308 -8.11 9.17 22.08
N GLN A 309 -9.41 9.02 22.34
CA GLN A 309 -10.16 9.82 23.32
C GLN A 309 -9.66 9.61 24.75
N GLY A 310 -8.81 10.53 25.22
CA GLY A 310 -8.12 10.45 26.51
C GLY A 310 -6.60 10.41 26.39
N GLY A 311 -6.08 10.26 25.17
CA GLY A 311 -4.66 10.24 24.81
C GLY A 311 -4.20 8.85 24.42
N CYS A 312 -3.89 8.68 23.13
CA CYS A 312 -2.91 7.69 22.72
C CYS A 312 -1.50 8.21 23.06
N SER A 313 -0.52 7.31 23.03
CA SER A 313 0.89 7.68 23.03
C SER A 313 1.70 6.61 22.32
N ALA A 314 2.67 7.03 21.51
CA ALA A 314 3.60 6.16 20.80
C ALA A 314 5.04 6.46 21.27
N PRO A 315 5.54 5.78 22.32
CA PRO A 315 6.90 5.92 22.83
C PRO A 315 8.00 5.76 21.78
N GLU A 316 7.68 5.10 20.66
CA GLU A 316 8.49 4.93 19.46
C GLU A 316 8.83 6.27 18.78
N LEU A 317 7.93 7.25 18.82
CA LEU A 317 8.11 8.58 18.21
C LEU A 317 8.77 9.59 19.18
N HIS A 318 8.80 9.30 20.48
CA HIS A 318 9.28 10.23 21.52
C HIS A 318 10.75 10.63 21.34
N GLY A 319 11.05 11.90 21.54
CA GLY A 319 12.38 12.46 21.33
C GLY A 319 12.79 12.56 19.87
N THR A 320 11.86 12.50 18.93
CA THR A 320 12.04 12.84 17.49
C THR A 320 11.19 14.05 17.11
N CYS A 321 11.30 14.53 15.87
CA CYS A 321 10.36 15.54 15.34
C CYS A 321 8.89 15.06 15.30
N MET A 322 8.65 13.74 15.27
CA MET A 322 7.31 13.14 15.21
C MET A 322 6.67 12.90 16.60
N GLU A 323 7.29 13.36 17.70
CA GLU A 323 6.65 13.36 19.02
C GLU A 323 5.39 14.24 19.00
N GLY A 324 4.23 13.69 19.37
CA GLY A 324 2.92 14.34 19.23
C GLY A 324 2.16 14.06 17.92
N HIS A 325 2.80 13.41 16.94
CA HIS A 325 2.24 13.14 15.60
C HIS A 325 1.88 11.65 15.44
N ALA A 326 1.90 11.11 14.21
CA ALA A 326 1.58 9.70 13.98
C ALA A 326 2.36 9.04 12.83
N GLY A 327 2.33 7.71 12.82
CA GLY A 327 2.85 6.86 11.76
C GLY A 327 2.41 5.40 11.88
N THR A 328 2.94 4.57 10.99
CA THR A 328 2.65 3.13 10.91
C THR A 328 3.77 2.32 11.55
N LYS A 329 3.53 1.03 11.83
CA LYS A 329 4.63 0.04 11.90
C LYS A 329 5.36 -0.04 10.56
N TRP A 330 6.47 -0.80 10.52
CA TRP A 330 6.88 -1.39 9.25
C TRP A 330 5.76 -2.28 8.72
N LEU A 331 5.43 -2.08 7.45
CA LEU A 331 4.47 -2.83 6.65
C LEU A 331 5.24 -3.47 5.50
N LYS A 332 4.81 -4.63 5.00
CA LYS A 332 5.36 -5.26 3.80
C LYS A 332 4.35 -5.13 2.66
N THR A 333 4.74 -4.47 1.57
CA THR A 333 3.99 -4.50 0.30
C THR A 333 4.50 -5.68 -0.54
N ASN A 334 3.59 -6.48 -1.11
CA ASN A 334 3.89 -7.54 -2.08
C ASN A 334 3.14 -7.25 -3.39
N ALA A 335 3.76 -7.51 -4.55
CA ALA A 335 3.14 -7.35 -5.86
C ALA A 335 3.67 -8.39 -6.88
N GLY A 336 2.75 -8.94 -7.67
CA GLY A 336 3.07 -9.83 -8.79
C GLY A 336 3.79 -9.12 -9.93
N VAL A 337 4.67 -9.86 -10.60
CA VAL A 337 5.42 -9.50 -11.81
C VAL A 337 5.63 -10.75 -12.68
N LYS A 338 5.90 -10.56 -13.97
CA LYS A 338 6.08 -11.67 -14.90
C LYS A 338 7.57 -11.99 -15.12
N PRO A 339 8.01 -13.26 -15.00
CA PRO A 339 9.39 -13.66 -15.23
C PRO A 339 9.92 -13.15 -16.60
N GLY A 340 11.02 -12.40 -16.58
CA GLY A 340 11.68 -11.87 -17.78
C GLY A 340 11.05 -10.62 -18.41
N GLU A 341 9.98 -10.04 -17.86
CA GLU A 341 9.42 -8.78 -18.35
C GLU A 341 10.32 -7.57 -18.03
N THR A 342 9.95 -6.40 -18.56
CA THR A 342 10.47 -5.10 -18.06
C THR A 342 9.40 -4.44 -17.19
N PHE A 343 9.75 -4.11 -15.95
CA PHE A 343 8.86 -3.43 -15.00
C PHE A 343 9.38 -2.02 -14.67
N THR A 344 8.47 -1.13 -14.27
CA THR A 344 8.82 0.14 -13.59
C THR A 344 8.09 0.22 -12.25
N LEU A 345 8.83 0.51 -11.19
CA LEU A 345 8.33 0.79 -9.86
C LEU A 345 8.67 2.25 -9.50
N VAL A 346 7.67 3.04 -9.13
CA VAL A 346 7.83 4.42 -8.63
C VAL A 346 7.38 4.45 -7.18
N LEU A 347 8.29 4.80 -6.29
CA LEU A 347 8.04 5.00 -4.86
C LEU A 347 7.98 6.52 -4.66
N GLY A 348 6.78 7.08 -4.63
CA GLY A 348 6.52 8.51 -4.63
C GLY A 348 5.81 8.98 -3.36
N ILE A 349 6.08 10.23 -2.95
CA ILE A 349 5.39 10.89 -1.83
C ILE A 349 5.22 12.38 -2.13
N PHE A 350 4.13 12.98 -1.63
CA PHE A 350 3.76 14.36 -1.88
C PHE A 350 2.66 14.83 -0.92
N ASP A 351 2.61 16.15 -0.71
CA ASP A 351 1.53 16.79 0.05
C ASP A 351 0.28 16.96 -0.80
N MET A 352 -0.88 16.98 -0.14
CA MET A 352 -2.17 17.17 -0.79
C MET A 352 -2.86 18.50 -0.42
N SER A 353 -3.21 19.27 -1.46
CA SER A 353 -3.95 20.54 -1.40
C SER A 353 -3.20 21.78 -0.88
N ASP A 354 -2.21 21.64 0.00
CA ASP A 354 -1.17 22.65 0.25
C ASP A 354 0.19 22.01 0.57
N SER A 355 1.17 22.79 1.04
CA SER A 355 2.57 22.41 1.25
C SER A 355 3.08 22.92 2.62
N ILE A 356 2.31 22.65 3.67
CA ILE A 356 2.52 23.23 5.01
C ILE A 356 3.00 22.19 6.02
N LEU A 357 2.45 20.98 6.01
CA LEU A 357 2.79 19.89 6.91
C LEU A 357 3.29 18.73 6.08
N ASP A 358 4.38 18.10 6.52
CA ASP A 358 5.08 17.11 5.71
C ASP A 358 4.69 15.68 6.09
N SER A 359 4.84 14.76 5.14
CA SER A 359 4.83 13.33 5.38
C SER A 359 6.07 12.61 4.81
N TYR A 360 6.40 11.46 5.39
CA TYR A 360 7.63 10.71 5.13
C TYR A 360 7.35 9.21 5.01
N ALA A 361 8.01 8.55 4.06
CA ALA A 361 8.03 7.10 3.92
C ALA A 361 9.47 6.57 4.02
N PHE A 362 9.68 5.61 4.93
CA PHE A 362 10.89 4.79 4.96
C PHE A 362 10.64 3.57 4.08
N LEU A 363 11.69 3.09 3.39
CA LEU A 363 11.62 2.08 2.35
C LEU A 363 12.86 1.18 2.45
N ASP A 364 12.69 -0.13 2.61
CA ASP A 364 13.78 -1.09 2.86
C ASP A 364 13.47 -2.48 2.28
N ASN A 365 14.44 -3.41 2.34
CA ASN A 365 14.24 -4.85 2.18
C ASN A 365 13.45 -5.26 0.92
N PHE A 366 13.93 -4.87 -0.27
CA PHE A 366 13.37 -5.35 -1.54
C PHE A 366 13.77 -6.81 -1.76
N GLU A 367 12.79 -7.70 -1.70
CA GLU A 367 12.98 -9.14 -1.92
C GLU A 367 12.26 -9.59 -3.20
N TRP A 368 12.95 -10.34 -4.06
CA TRP A 368 12.29 -11.09 -5.13
C TRP A 368 11.57 -12.31 -4.55
N GLY A 369 10.35 -12.61 -5.03
CA GLY A 369 9.48 -13.64 -4.46
C GLY A 369 8.75 -14.49 -5.51
N CYS A 370 7.91 -15.40 -5.01
CA CYS A 370 7.19 -16.38 -5.83
C CYS A 370 5.67 -16.42 -5.54
N ASP A 371 5.13 -15.32 -5.00
CA ASP A 371 3.73 -15.19 -4.58
C ASP A 371 2.86 -14.42 -5.61
N GLY A 372 3.32 -14.34 -6.87
CA GLY A 372 2.80 -13.42 -7.89
C GLY A 372 1.41 -13.70 -8.45
N GLU A 373 0.76 -14.77 -8.01
CA GLU A 373 -0.61 -15.13 -8.41
C GLU A 373 -1.67 -14.36 -7.58
N GLU A 374 -1.28 -13.81 -6.43
CA GLU A 374 -2.15 -13.01 -5.56
C GLU A 374 -2.14 -11.52 -5.98
N PRO A 375 -3.24 -10.78 -5.76
CA PRO A 375 -3.28 -9.35 -6.01
C PRO A 375 -2.31 -8.59 -5.09
N PRO A 376 -1.82 -7.40 -5.50
CA PRO A 376 -0.99 -6.57 -4.64
C PRO A 376 -1.65 -6.29 -3.30
N SER A 377 -0.85 -6.34 -2.24
CA SER A 377 -1.32 -6.25 -0.87
C SER A 377 -0.27 -5.60 0.03
N THR A 378 -0.71 -5.02 1.14
CA THR A 378 0.19 -4.48 2.18
C THR A 378 -0.28 -4.93 3.56
N THR A 379 0.63 -5.41 4.39
CA THR A 379 0.33 -5.95 5.73
C THR A 379 1.36 -5.50 6.76
N PRO A 380 1.01 -5.34 8.06
CA PRO A 380 1.99 -5.06 9.10
C PRO A 380 2.99 -6.20 9.29
N ILE A 381 4.23 -5.85 9.65
CA ILE A 381 5.26 -6.79 10.10
C ILE A 381 5.15 -6.96 11.63
N GLU A 382 5.28 -8.21 12.11
CA GLU A 382 5.05 -8.65 13.51
C GLU A 382 6.34 -8.87 14.32
#